data_AF-A0A559RN02-F1
#
_entry.id   AF-A0A559RN02-F1
#
_cell.length_a   1.000
_cell.length_b   1.000
_cell.length_c   1.000
_cell.angle_alpha   90.00
_cell.angle_beta   90.00
_cell.angle_gamma   90.00
#
_symmetry.space_group_name_H-M   'P 1'
#
loop_
_entity.id
_entity.type
_entity.pdbx_description
1 polymer ?
#
loop_
_entity_poly.entity_id
_entity_poly.type
_entity_poly.pdbx_seq_one_letter_code
_entity_poly.pdbx_strand_id
1 'polypeptide(L)'
;MRVLILFLFCFLATQTILAQSDTEIYLFDITEKDGKIKLSNQKNISNTEGYDNQPFFLGKNALIYSGTIDGNTEIVKYVRGTKTTLNTKTIGGEYSPQLIPGDRAVSAVRLDPDGRQRLYRYEPRNPKLKEIIDDAVIAYYTWADNQTIVSATIVNKKLHLVTYDLLNNKSEDLNIIVGRSFHKIPNSNLVSFIDKTNDEWYVKSIDPKTKNIKTITAIPQRVEDIAWLPDGSLLATYESSILLKTKKKRSWTVLNTFEDENLKNLSRITVSPKGDQLAIVSEVSPGVIVKKHIEPFNKKELEPFLKAFSNNVTVSNFISDTLYVGQKLLRSNYEKIFQNKPPITVSVINRIIYKNFVIDEELVNFVDRKHKQVTLYTVGNGKITSMTFITPKPLSKNAQSIIDSQIEYYNSQDLKGFMTLFNKDAAFLNFPSEIVYQSIDDARKSYQEMFSDIPDLHVTIKNRIAIGNYVIDHEKITVGKNHQYGVVISKVIDGKITQVIFL
;
A
#
# COMPACT_ATOMS: atom_id res chain seq x y z
N MET A 1 29.70 -11.42 48.65
CA MET A 1 29.18 -10.22 49.33
C MET A 1 29.76 -8.98 48.65
N ARG A 2 28.99 -8.37 47.74
CA ARG A 2 28.89 -6.93 47.46
C ARG A 2 27.91 -6.75 46.31
N VAL A 3 27.06 -5.75 46.52
CA VAL A 3 25.72 -5.54 45.98
C VAL A 3 25.75 -4.24 45.17
N LEU A 4 24.84 -4.12 44.20
CA LEU A 4 24.35 -2.87 43.58
C LEU A 4 25.32 -2.17 42.60
N ILE A 5 24.92 -1.58 41.46
CA ILE A 5 23.63 -0.99 41.05
C ILE A 5 23.45 -1.24 39.54
N LEU A 6 22.31 -1.84 39.16
CA LEU A 6 21.84 -1.91 37.79
C LEU A 6 21.06 -0.62 37.52
N PHE A 7 21.56 0.26 36.64
CA PHE A 7 20.76 1.38 36.13
C PHE A 7 19.79 0.83 35.08
N LEU A 8 18.56 0.61 35.52
CA LEU A 8 17.39 0.35 34.69
C LEU A 8 17.05 1.64 33.94
N PHE A 9 17.59 1.83 32.74
CA PHE A 9 17.04 2.82 31.81
C PHE A 9 15.71 2.28 31.30
N CYS A 10 14.62 2.82 31.84
CA CYS A 10 13.28 2.68 31.30
C CYS A 10 13.27 3.17 29.84
N PHE A 11 13.42 2.24 28.91
CA PHE A 11 12.95 2.44 27.53
C PHE A 11 11.41 2.49 27.60
N LEU A 12 10.86 3.69 27.81
CA LEU A 12 9.57 4.02 27.25
C LEU A 12 9.75 3.90 25.74
N ALA A 13 9.44 2.72 25.20
CA ALA A 13 9.15 2.57 23.79
C ALA A 13 7.92 3.43 23.52
N THR A 14 8.15 4.70 23.20
CA THR A 14 7.24 5.47 22.37
C THR A 14 7.00 4.59 21.16
N GLN A 15 5.80 4.01 21.09
CA GLN A 15 5.36 3.46 19.83
C GLN A 15 5.46 4.64 18.87
N THR A 16 6.40 4.55 17.93
CA THR A 16 6.31 5.35 16.74
C THR A 16 4.91 5.08 16.22
N ILE A 17 4.06 6.11 16.28
CA ILE A 17 2.92 6.20 15.39
C ILE A 17 3.59 6.14 14.01
N LEU A 18 3.71 4.93 13.46
CA LEU A 18 4.02 4.78 12.05
C LEU A 18 2.90 5.56 11.39
N ALA A 19 3.23 6.72 10.82
CA ALA A 19 2.29 7.51 10.05
C ALA A 19 1.70 6.56 9.01
N GLN A 20 0.42 6.26 9.16
CA GLN A 20 -0.28 5.35 8.26
C GLN A 20 -0.24 5.97 6.86
N SER A 21 -0.01 5.14 5.85
CA SER A 21 0.02 5.59 4.46
C SER A 21 -1.31 6.27 4.10
N ASP A 22 -1.22 7.33 3.28
CA ASP A 22 -2.40 7.91 2.65
C ASP A 22 -3.16 6.78 1.91
N THR A 23 -4.45 6.68 2.15
CA THR A 23 -5.30 5.60 1.64
C THR A 23 -6.53 6.16 0.97
N GLU A 24 -7.06 5.41 0.00
CA GLU A 24 -8.24 5.78 -0.77
C GLU A 24 -9.19 4.58 -0.86
N ILE A 25 -10.49 4.86 -0.87
CA ILE A 25 -11.56 3.85 -0.96
C ILE A 25 -12.09 3.82 -2.39
N TYR A 26 -12.05 2.64 -3.00
CA TYR A 26 -12.59 2.37 -4.32
C TYR A 26 -13.84 1.51 -4.23
N LEU A 27 -14.92 1.99 -4.85
CA LEU A 27 -16.19 1.30 -4.99
C LEU A 27 -16.28 0.63 -6.36
N PHE A 28 -16.81 -0.59 -6.38
CA PHE A 28 -17.07 -1.38 -7.58
C PHE A 28 -18.48 -1.96 -7.54
N ASP A 29 -19.07 -2.15 -8.71
CA ASP A 29 -20.23 -3.01 -8.87
C ASP A 29 -19.78 -4.46 -9.10
N ILE A 30 -20.44 -5.38 -8.41
CA ILE A 30 -20.26 -6.83 -8.54
C ILE A 30 -21.36 -7.37 -9.46
N THR A 31 -20.95 -8.11 -10.50
CA THR A 31 -21.87 -8.91 -11.31
C THR A 31 -21.42 -10.37 -11.31
N GLU A 32 -22.37 -11.29 -11.24
CA GLU A 32 -22.09 -12.72 -11.35
C GLU A 32 -22.83 -13.28 -12.56
N LYS A 33 -22.10 -13.98 -13.43
CA LYS A 33 -22.67 -14.71 -14.58
C LYS A 33 -21.98 -16.06 -14.69
N ASP A 34 -22.76 -17.13 -14.75
CA ASP A 34 -22.29 -18.52 -14.88
C ASP A 34 -21.25 -18.92 -13.80
N GLY A 35 -21.44 -18.44 -12.56
CA GLY A 35 -20.53 -18.69 -11.44
C GLY A 35 -19.20 -17.92 -11.51
N LYS A 36 -19.08 -16.96 -12.43
CA LYS A 36 -17.93 -16.05 -12.53
C LYS A 36 -18.31 -14.67 -12.05
N ILE A 37 -17.58 -14.19 -11.05
CA ILE A 37 -17.71 -12.84 -10.53
C ILE A 37 -16.88 -11.89 -11.41
N LYS A 38 -17.46 -10.74 -11.76
CA LYS A 38 -16.82 -9.65 -12.47
C LYS A 38 -17.01 -8.34 -11.71
N LEU A 39 -15.92 -7.59 -11.57
CA LEU A 39 -15.92 -6.24 -11.02
C LEU A 39 -16.02 -5.22 -12.16
N SER A 40 -16.77 -4.14 -11.94
CA SER A 40 -16.96 -3.06 -12.91
C SER A 40 -17.21 -1.73 -12.19
N ASN A 41 -17.25 -0.63 -12.96
CA ASN A 41 -17.58 0.71 -12.45
C ASN A 41 -16.67 1.16 -11.29
N GLN A 42 -15.36 0.92 -11.41
CA GLN A 42 -14.36 1.40 -10.48
C GLN A 42 -14.51 2.90 -10.23
N LYS A 43 -14.68 3.30 -8.96
CA LYS A 43 -14.84 4.69 -8.57
C LYS A 43 -14.10 4.97 -7.27
N ASN A 44 -13.17 5.92 -7.26
CA ASN A 44 -12.67 6.49 -6.02
C ASN A 44 -13.81 7.32 -5.36
N ILE A 45 -14.18 6.97 -4.14
CA ILE A 45 -15.27 7.62 -3.41
C ILE A 45 -14.81 8.51 -2.26
N SER A 46 -13.54 8.40 -1.84
CA SER A 46 -12.95 9.21 -0.78
C SER A 46 -12.30 10.46 -1.33
N ASN A 47 -11.34 10.36 -2.25
CA ASN A 47 -10.61 11.46 -2.88
C ASN A 47 -10.21 12.57 -1.88
N THR A 48 -9.55 12.18 -0.79
CA THR A 48 -9.16 13.09 0.30
C THR A 48 -7.73 12.76 0.75
N GLU A 49 -6.90 13.78 0.99
CA GLU A 49 -5.54 13.55 1.51
C GLU A 49 -5.62 13.01 2.95
N GLY A 50 -5.02 11.85 3.19
CA GLY A 50 -4.86 11.27 4.51
C GLY A 50 -5.40 9.84 4.62
N TYR A 51 -5.95 9.54 5.79
CA TYR A 51 -6.50 8.24 6.14
C TYR A 51 -7.96 8.12 5.73
N ASP A 52 -8.24 7.31 4.70
CA ASP A 52 -9.59 6.90 4.31
C ASP A 52 -9.68 5.37 4.32
N ASN A 53 -10.36 4.82 5.33
CA ASN A 53 -10.25 3.41 5.69
C ASN A 53 -11.54 2.84 6.29
N GLN A 54 -11.51 1.52 6.55
CA GLN A 54 -12.56 0.79 7.26
C GLN A 54 -14.00 1.04 6.75
N PRO A 55 -14.25 0.91 5.42
CA PRO A 55 -15.58 1.09 4.88
C PRO A 55 -16.57 0.05 5.43
N PHE A 56 -17.80 0.49 5.66
CA PHE A 56 -18.93 -0.33 6.07
C PHE A 56 -20.19 0.09 5.30
N PHE A 57 -20.83 -0.86 4.61
CA PHE A 57 -22.06 -0.59 3.88
C PHE A 57 -23.26 -0.44 4.81
N LEU A 58 -23.98 0.67 4.67
CA LEU A 58 -25.33 0.85 5.22
C LEU A 58 -26.41 0.27 4.30
N GLY A 59 -26.10 0.12 3.01
CA GLY A 59 -26.99 -0.38 1.97
C GLY A 59 -26.41 -0.10 0.59
N LYS A 60 -27.22 -0.24 -0.47
CA LYS A 60 -26.77 0.06 -1.83
C LYS A 60 -26.43 1.54 -1.99
N ASN A 61 -25.25 1.84 -2.54
CA ASN A 61 -24.72 3.19 -2.73
C ASN A 61 -24.71 4.04 -1.44
N ALA A 62 -24.63 3.39 -0.27
CA ALA A 62 -24.59 4.06 1.02
C ALA A 62 -23.59 3.34 1.93
N LEU A 63 -22.50 4.03 2.28
CA LEU A 63 -21.48 3.51 3.17
C LEU A 63 -21.01 4.58 4.14
N ILE A 64 -20.45 4.12 5.25
CA ILE A 64 -19.69 4.93 6.20
C ILE A 64 -18.26 4.43 6.23
N TYR A 65 -17.31 5.29 6.55
CA TYR A 65 -15.90 4.95 6.65
C TYR A 65 -15.18 5.95 7.55
N SER A 66 -13.99 5.60 8.02
CA SER A 66 -13.10 6.52 8.74
C SER A 66 -12.33 7.35 7.72
N GLY A 67 -12.53 8.65 7.71
CA GLY A 67 -11.96 9.54 6.70
C GLY A 67 -11.32 10.78 7.31
N THR A 68 -10.29 11.31 6.66
CA THR A 68 -9.59 12.51 7.14
C THR A 68 -10.37 13.78 6.78
N ILE A 69 -10.75 14.55 7.80
CA ILE A 69 -11.43 15.85 7.65
C ILE A 69 -10.65 16.88 8.50
N ASP A 70 -10.12 17.91 7.84
CA ASP A 70 -9.35 18.99 8.48
C ASP A 70 -8.25 18.46 9.45
N GLY A 71 -7.55 17.42 9.00
CA GLY A 71 -6.45 16.79 9.72
C GLY A 71 -6.84 15.85 10.86
N ASN A 72 -8.14 15.59 11.09
CA ASN A 72 -8.62 14.61 12.06
C ASN A 72 -9.35 13.45 11.38
N THR A 73 -9.30 12.25 11.97
CA THR A 73 -10.06 11.11 11.46
C THR A 73 -11.50 11.17 11.97
N GLU A 74 -12.47 11.27 11.06
CA GLU A 74 -13.90 11.37 11.38
C GLU A 74 -14.69 10.24 10.72
N ILE A 75 -15.95 10.07 11.11
CA ILE A 75 -16.88 9.16 10.43
C ILE A 75 -17.47 9.88 9.22
N VAL A 76 -17.02 9.51 8.03
CA VAL A 76 -17.56 10.03 6.78
C VAL A 76 -18.65 9.13 6.26
N LYS A 77 -19.76 9.73 5.85
CA LYS A 77 -20.89 9.07 5.20
C LYS A 77 -20.91 9.42 3.72
N TYR A 78 -20.87 8.39 2.86
CA TYR A 78 -21.02 8.52 1.42
C TYR A 78 -22.35 7.92 0.97
N VAL A 79 -23.21 8.74 0.36
CA VAL A 79 -24.50 8.30 -0.20
C VAL A 79 -24.66 8.83 -1.60
N ARG A 80 -24.75 7.92 -2.58
CA ARG A 80 -25.06 8.22 -4.00
C ARG A 80 -24.19 9.34 -4.59
N GLY A 81 -22.91 9.40 -4.23
CA GLY A 81 -21.97 10.42 -4.73
C GLY A 81 -21.74 11.60 -3.78
N THR A 82 -22.54 11.75 -2.73
CA THR A 82 -22.41 12.85 -1.77
C THR A 82 -21.70 12.38 -0.50
N LYS A 83 -20.66 13.12 -0.09
CA LYS A 83 -19.95 12.94 1.20
C LYS A 83 -20.48 13.92 2.24
N THR A 84 -20.69 13.46 3.47
CA THR A 84 -21.01 14.27 4.64
C THR A 84 -20.34 13.68 5.88
N THR A 85 -19.86 14.50 6.81
CA THR A 85 -19.38 14.01 8.11
C THR A 85 -20.57 13.67 9.00
N LEU A 86 -20.52 12.52 9.67
CA LEU A 86 -21.61 12.02 10.53
C LEU A 86 -21.51 12.57 11.95
N ASN A 87 -20.30 12.64 12.50
CA ASN A 87 -20.04 13.10 13.86
C ASN A 87 -19.53 14.55 13.89
N THR A 88 -19.58 15.17 15.07
CA THR A 88 -18.84 16.40 15.36
C THR A 88 -17.38 16.08 15.60
N LYS A 89 -16.48 17.02 15.24
CA LYS A 89 -15.03 16.85 15.41
C LYS A 89 -14.67 16.39 16.82
N THR A 90 -13.96 15.26 16.92
CA THR A 90 -13.50 14.71 18.20
C THR A 90 -12.01 14.97 18.42
N ILE A 91 -11.56 14.90 19.67
CA ILE A 91 -10.13 14.98 19.99
C ILE A 91 -9.61 13.53 19.99
N GLY A 92 -8.93 13.13 18.91
CA GLY A 92 -8.18 11.87 18.76
C GLY A 92 -8.61 10.98 17.57
N GLY A 93 -9.89 11.02 17.18
CA GLY A 93 -10.40 10.48 15.91
C GLY A 93 -11.20 9.18 16.02
N GLU A 94 -11.93 8.87 14.95
CA GLU A 94 -12.96 7.83 14.87
C GLU A 94 -12.61 6.70 13.88
N TYR A 95 -12.67 5.45 14.36
CA TYR A 95 -12.18 4.26 13.67
C TYR A 95 -13.23 3.14 13.64
N SER A 96 -13.15 2.27 12.64
CA SER A 96 -14.00 1.07 12.49
C SER A 96 -15.51 1.35 12.62
N PRO A 97 -16.09 2.33 11.90
CA PRO A 97 -17.50 2.66 12.04
C PRO A 97 -18.41 1.54 11.52
N GLN A 98 -19.46 1.19 12.27
CA GLN A 98 -20.45 0.17 11.88
C GLN A 98 -21.86 0.61 12.23
N LEU A 99 -22.85 0.13 11.48
CA LEU A 99 -24.25 0.30 11.84
C LEU A 99 -24.59 -0.60 13.05
N ILE A 100 -25.28 -0.05 14.05
CA ILE A 100 -25.77 -0.84 15.18
C ILE A 100 -26.99 -1.65 14.72
N PRO A 101 -26.99 -3.00 14.89
CA PRO A 101 -28.11 -3.83 14.43
C PRO A 101 -29.46 -3.39 15.02
N GLY A 102 -30.45 -3.17 14.14
CA GLY A 102 -31.79 -2.76 14.54
C GLY A 102 -31.94 -1.29 14.93
N ASP A 103 -30.88 -0.49 14.83
CA ASP A 103 -30.86 0.95 15.17
C ASP A 103 -30.43 1.77 13.93
N ARG A 104 -30.73 3.07 13.95
CA ARG A 104 -30.24 4.07 12.98
C ARG A 104 -28.89 4.67 13.38
N ALA A 105 -28.43 4.41 14.59
CA ALA A 105 -27.15 4.87 15.11
C ALA A 105 -25.96 4.06 14.56
N VAL A 106 -24.81 4.73 14.54
CA VAL A 106 -23.52 4.15 14.18
C VAL A 106 -22.70 3.97 15.45
N SER A 107 -21.93 2.90 15.53
CA SER A 107 -20.87 2.75 16.53
C SER A 107 -19.51 2.98 15.90
N ALA A 108 -18.53 3.50 16.65
CA ALA A 108 -17.15 3.61 16.22
C ALA A 108 -16.19 3.52 17.42
N VAL A 109 -14.98 3.03 17.17
CA VAL A 109 -13.87 3.08 18.11
C VAL A 109 -13.30 4.49 18.09
N ARG A 110 -13.27 5.17 19.23
CA ARG A 110 -12.65 6.47 19.36
C ARG A 110 -11.31 6.35 20.07
N LEU A 111 -10.29 7.00 19.55
CA LEU A 111 -9.05 7.23 20.28
C LEU A 111 -9.24 8.48 21.16
N ASP A 112 -9.24 8.30 22.46
CA ASP A 112 -9.39 9.40 23.42
C ASP A 112 -8.05 10.10 23.69
N PRO A 113 -8.07 11.35 24.19
CA PRO A 113 -6.84 12.10 24.52
C PRO A 113 -5.94 11.43 25.57
N ASP A 114 -6.51 10.54 26.40
CA ASP A 114 -5.76 9.73 27.37
C ASP A 114 -5.10 8.48 26.73
N GLY A 115 -5.24 8.32 25.42
CA GLY A 115 -4.70 7.21 24.63
C GLY A 115 -5.54 5.93 24.68
N ARG A 116 -6.68 5.93 25.38
CA ARG A 116 -7.60 4.78 25.42
C ARG A 116 -8.42 4.72 24.13
N GLN A 117 -8.81 3.50 23.75
CA GLN A 117 -9.67 3.26 22.58
C GLN A 117 -10.99 2.66 23.04
N ARG A 118 -12.05 3.47 23.08
CA ARG A 118 -13.37 3.05 23.58
C ARG A 118 -14.38 2.95 22.45
N LEU A 119 -15.45 2.20 22.67
CA LEU A 119 -16.54 2.08 21.70
C LEU A 119 -17.65 3.08 22.01
N TYR A 120 -17.93 3.97 21.07
CA TYR A 120 -18.94 5.02 21.19
C TYR A 120 -20.12 4.78 20.25
N ARG A 121 -21.28 5.32 20.64
CA ARG A 121 -22.49 5.40 19.82
C ARG A 121 -22.72 6.82 19.33
N TYR A 122 -23.04 6.94 18.04
CA TYR A 122 -23.32 8.16 17.30
C TYR A 122 -24.74 8.14 16.77
N GLU A 123 -25.56 9.06 17.27
CA GLU A 123 -26.94 9.24 16.81
C GLU A 123 -27.01 10.28 15.68
N PRO A 124 -27.82 10.03 14.64
CA PRO A 124 -28.11 11.06 13.65
C PRO A 124 -28.70 12.31 14.32
N ARG A 125 -28.07 13.47 14.11
CA ARG A 125 -28.54 14.80 14.58
C ARG A 125 -28.55 15.01 16.10
N ASN A 126 -27.96 14.11 16.88
CA ASN A 126 -27.79 14.31 18.32
C ASN A 126 -26.29 14.33 18.66
N PRO A 127 -25.75 15.45 19.16
CA PRO A 127 -24.32 15.58 19.46
C PRO A 127 -23.90 14.87 20.75
N LYS A 128 -24.85 14.34 21.54
CA LYS A 128 -24.52 13.61 22.77
C LYS A 128 -23.89 12.27 22.45
N LEU A 129 -22.63 12.13 22.82
CA LEU A 129 -21.90 10.87 22.77
C LEU A 129 -22.35 9.95 23.91
N LYS A 130 -22.54 8.67 23.60
CA LYS A 130 -22.82 7.64 24.59
C LYS A 130 -21.78 6.52 24.45
N GLU A 131 -21.06 6.25 25.53
CA GLU A 131 -20.14 5.11 25.61
C GLU A 131 -20.96 3.81 25.60
N ILE A 132 -20.50 2.85 24.79
CA ILE A 132 -21.03 1.48 24.76
C ILE A 132 -20.17 0.58 25.66
N ILE A 133 -18.85 0.73 25.58
CA ILE A 133 -17.85 0.01 26.39
C ILE A 133 -16.77 1.02 26.80
N ASP A 134 -16.56 1.22 28.10
CA ASP A 134 -15.74 2.29 28.68
C ASP A 134 -14.44 1.81 29.36
N ASP A 135 -14.34 0.51 29.63
CA ASP A 135 -13.27 -0.13 30.41
C ASP A 135 -12.23 -0.89 29.56
N ALA A 136 -12.47 -1.05 28.25
CA ALA A 136 -11.63 -1.80 27.35
C ALA A 136 -10.95 -0.94 26.28
N VAL A 137 -9.79 -1.39 25.80
CA VAL A 137 -9.08 -0.80 24.65
C VAL A 137 -9.41 -1.62 23.39
N ILE A 138 -10.53 -1.32 22.75
CA ILE A 138 -11.01 -2.05 21.58
C ILE A 138 -10.32 -1.51 20.32
N ALA A 139 -9.65 -2.38 19.56
CA ALA A 139 -9.02 -2.00 18.30
C ALA A 139 -9.95 -2.22 17.09
N TYR A 140 -10.60 -3.39 17.05
CA TYR A 140 -11.53 -3.79 16.00
C TYR A 140 -12.68 -4.59 16.60
N TYR A 141 -13.86 -4.53 15.98
CA TYR A 141 -15.03 -5.24 16.50
C TYR A 141 -16.01 -5.56 15.37
N THR A 142 -16.97 -6.41 15.67
CA THR A 142 -18.21 -6.51 14.90
C THR A 142 -19.37 -6.85 15.83
N TRP A 143 -20.57 -6.41 15.44
CA TRP A 143 -21.80 -6.81 16.12
C TRP A 143 -22.22 -8.21 15.68
N ALA A 144 -22.37 -9.13 16.64
CA ALA A 144 -22.99 -10.43 16.38
C ALA A 144 -24.52 -10.29 16.25
N ASP A 145 -25.10 -9.51 17.15
CA ASP A 145 -26.49 -9.08 17.23
C ASP A 145 -26.57 -7.71 17.92
N ASN A 146 -27.76 -7.26 18.37
CA ASN A 146 -27.94 -5.94 18.99
C ASN A 146 -27.49 -5.86 20.46
N GLN A 147 -27.03 -6.95 21.06
CA GLN A 147 -26.59 -7.05 22.46
C GLN A 147 -25.21 -7.68 22.62
N THR A 148 -24.66 -8.28 21.56
CA THR A 148 -23.41 -9.03 21.61
C THR A 148 -22.39 -8.48 20.62
N ILE A 149 -21.19 -8.21 21.12
CA ILE A 149 -20.03 -7.78 20.32
C ILE A 149 -18.92 -8.82 20.40
N VAL A 150 -18.23 -9.03 19.29
CA VAL A 150 -16.97 -9.79 19.23
C VAL A 150 -15.87 -8.85 18.73
N SER A 151 -14.73 -8.82 19.41
CA SER A 151 -13.68 -7.84 19.16
C SER A 151 -12.26 -8.41 19.18
N ALA A 152 -11.36 -7.62 18.62
CA ALA A 152 -9.95 -7.58 18.98
C ALA A 152 -9.73 -6.48 20.02
N THR A 153 -9.47 -6.87 21.26
CA THR A 153 -9.16 -5.96 22.36
C THR A 153 -7.66 -6.01 22.66
N ILE A 154 -7.05 -4.86 22.94
CA ILE A 154 -5.62 -4.76 23.24
C ILE A 154 -5.38 -5.22 24.68
N VAL A 155 -4.69 -6.35 24.83
CA VAL A 155 -4.26 -6.92 26.12
C VAL A 155 -2.77 -7.23 26.02
N ASN A 156 -1.96 -6.69 26.94
CA ASN A 156 -0.50 -6.89 26.95
C ASN A 156 0.18 -6.61 25.60
N LYS A 157 -0.25 -5.54 24.91
CA LYS A 157 0.22 -5.12 23.56
C LYS A 157 -0.09 -6.13 22.43
N LYS A 158 -0.99 -7.09 22.66
CA LYS A 158 -1.49 -8.03 21.65
C LYS A 158 -3.00 -7.83 21.46
N LEU A 159 -3.49 -8.24 20.30
CA LEU A 159 -4.92 -8.27 20.01
C LEU A 159 -5.49 -9.62 20.46
N HIS A 160 -6.36 -9.59 21.46
CA HIS A 160 -7.05 -10.76 22.00
C HIS A 160 -8.49 -10.84 21.50
N LEU A 161 -8.99 -12.06 21.28
CA LEU A 161 -10.40 -12.32 21.00
C LEU A 161 -11.22 -12.11 22.28
N VAL A 162 -12.06 -11.07 22.29
CA VAL A 162 -12.94 -10.76 23.42
C VAL A 162 -14.38 -10.73 22.96
N THR A 163 -15.28 -11.22 23.80
CA THR A 163 -16.73 -11.11 23.58
C THR A 163 -17.37 -10.25 24.66
N TYR A 164 -18.34 -9.43 24.29
CA TYR A 164 -19.07 -8.54 25.20
C TYR A 164 -20.56 -8.83 25.11
N ASP A 165 -21.18 -9.08 26.25
CA ASP A 165 -22.62 -9.12 26.48
C ASP A 165 -23.05 -7.80 27.12
N LEU A 166 -23.65 -6.94 26.31
CA LEU A 166 -24.06 -5.59 26.70
C LEU A 166 -25.30 -5.60 27.60
N LEU A 167 -26.12 -6.65 27.55
CA LEU A 167 -27.31 -6.75 28.39
C LEU A 167 -26.92 -7.02 29.85
N ASN A 168 -25.95 -7.92 30.04
CA ASN A 168 -25.48 -8.32 31.37
C ASN A 168 -24.23 -7.56 31.84
N ASN A 169 -23.71 -6.65 31.01
CA ASN A 169 -22.46 -5.92 31.24
C ASN A 169 -21.29 -6.86 31.57
N LYS A 170 -21.12 -7.91 30.76
CA LYS A 170 -20.06 -8.92 30.92
C LYS A 170 -19.16 -8.95 29.70
N SER A 171 -17.86 -9.10 29.95
CA SER A 171 -16.87 -9.36 28.92
C SER A 171 -16.09 -10.64 29.24
N GLU A 172 -15.60 -11.32 28.20
CA GLU A 172 -14.79 -12.53 28.34
C GLU A 172 -13.66 -12.52 27.31
N ASP A 173 -12.42 -12.52 27.80
CA ASP A 173 -11.21 -12.70 27.01
C ASP A 173 -10.89 -14.19 26.87
N LEU A 174 -10.84 -14.67 25.63
CA LEU A 174 -10.59 -16.07 25.31
C LEU A 174 -9.10 -16.41 25.18
N ASN A 175 -8.19 -15.43 25.39
CA ASN A 175 -6.74 -15.56 25.27
C ASN A 175 -6.26 -16.06 23.89
N ILE A 176 -7.02 -15.78 22.84
CA ILE A 176 -6.67 -16.13 21.45
C ILE A 176 -6.12 -14.89 20.77
N ILE A 177 -4.94 -15.01 20.16
CA ILE A 177 -4.33 -13.90 19.42
C ILE A 177 -5.01 -13.79 18.05
N VAL A 178 -5.47 -12.59 17.71
CA VAL A 178 -6.30 -12.35 16.53
C VAL A 178 -5.74 -11.28 15.61
N GLY A 179 -6.15 -11.33 14.35
CA GLY A 179 -6.00 -10.25 13.39
C GLY A 179 -7.04 -9.15 13.59
N ARG A 180 -7.23 -8.33 12.56
CA ARG A 180 -8.14 -7.18 12.57
C ARG A 180 -9.47 -7.36 11.85
N SER A 181 -9.65 -8.50 11.19
CA SER A 181 -10.83 -8.79 10.37
C SER A 181 -11.86 -9.58 11.19
N PHE A 182 -13.01 -8.95 11.45
CA PHE A 182 -14.14 -9.50 12.19
C PHE A 182 -15.42 -9.29 11.39
N HIS A 183 -16.15 -10.37 11.13
CA HIS A 183 -17.33 -10.31 10.27
C HIS A 183 -18.41 -11.27 10.74
N LYS A 184 -19.67 -10.85 10.71
CA LYS A 184 -20.79 -11.78 10.79
C LYS A 184 -20.77 -12.73 9.58
N ILE A 185 -20.91 -14.03 9.83
CA ILE A 185 -20.98 -15.03 8.76
C ILE A 185 -22.42 -15.04 8.19
N PRO A 186 -22.60 -14.85 6.87
CA PRO A 186 -23.93 -14.80 6.25
C PRO A 186 -24.82 -15.98 6.61
N ASN A 187 -26.11 -15.72 6.82
CA ASN A 187 -27.13 -16.71 7.16
C ASN A 187 -26.83 -17.54 8.42
N SER A 188 -26.14 -16.96 9.40
CA SER A 188 -25.86 -17.60 10.69
C SER A 188 -25.75 -16.58 11.83
N ASN A 189 -25.67 -17.09 13.07
CA ASN A 189 -25.38 -16.29 14.27
C ASN A 189 -23.89 -16.28 14.62
N LEU A 190 -23.03 -16.77 13.72
CA LEU A 190 -21.60 -16.89 13.96
C LEU A 190 -20.86 -15.64 13.52
N VAL A 191 -19.73 -15.36 14.19
CA VAL A 191 -18.76 -14.35 13.78
C VAL A 191 -17.49 -15.05 13.32
N SER A 192 -16.93 -14.63 12.19
CA SER A 192 -15.60 -15.03 11.76
C SER A 192 -14.53 -14.05 12.21
N PHE A 193 -13.35 -14.58 12.54
CA PHE A 193 -12.15 -13.82 12.85
C PHE A 193 -10.91 -14.52 12.27
N ILE A 194 -9.77 -13.82 12.21
CA ILE A 194 -8.48 -14.41 11.85
C ILE A 194 -7.72 -14.76 13.14
N ASP A 195 -7.43 -16.03 13.35
CA ASP A 195 -6.57 -16.52 14.42
C ASP A 195 -5.11 -16.47 13.98
N LYS A 196 -4.27 -15.83 14.82
CA LYS A 196 -2.84 -15.58 14.62
C LYS A 196 -2.00 -16.16 15.78
N THR A 197 -2.54 -17.12 16.51
CA THR A 197 -1.87 -17.72 17.66
C THR A 197 -0.62 -18.51 17.25
N ASN A 198 -0.63 -19.08 16.03
CA ASN A 198 0.48 -19.83 15.45
C ASN A 198 1.01 -19.12 14.19
N ASP A 199 2.12 -19.62 13.64
CA ASP A 199 2.74 -19.10 12.40
C ASP A 199 1.78 -19.16 11.20
N GLU A 200 1.03 -20.26 11.09
CA GLU A 200 -0.06 -20.36 10.13
C GLU A 200 -1.34 -19.72 10.68
N TRP A 201 -1.92 -18.81 9.89
CA TRP A 201 -3.14 -18.11 10.26
C TRP A 201 -4.37 -18.77 9.66
N TYR A 202 -5.46 -18.70 10.39
CA TYR A 202 -6.72 -19.35 10.03
C TYR A 202 -7.88 -18.40 10.16
N VAL A 203 -8.80 -18.43 9.19
CA VAL A 203 -10.15 -17.92 9.40
C VAL A 203 -10.89 -18.95 10.25
N LYS A 204 -11.41 -18.51 11.39
CA LYS A 204 -12.21 -19.33 12.32
C LYS A 204 -13.57 -18.67 12.55
N SER A 205 -14.58 -19.47 12.87
CA SER A 205 -15.86 -18.99 13.39
C SER A 205 -15.92 -19.13 14.90
N ILE A 206 -16.60 -18.21 15.58
CA ILE A 206 -17.06 -18.34 16.97
C ILE A 206 -18.58 -18.23 17.01
N ASP A 207 -19.22 -19.08 17.81
CA ASP A 207 -20.58 -18.88 18.31
C ASP A 207 -20.50 -17.96 19.54
N PRO A 208 -20.99 -16.70 19.47
CA PRO A 208 -20.86 -15.75 20.57
C PRO A 208 -21.58 -16.19 21.85
N LYS A 209 -22.59 -17.07 21.76
CA LYS A 209 -23.35 -17.57 22.90
C LYS A 209 -22.65 -18.74 23.59
N THR A 210 -22.16 -19.70 22.81
CA THR A 210 -21.56 -20.94 23.34
C THR A 210 -20.04 -20.90 23.43
N LYS A 211 -19.41 -19.89 22.82
CA LYS A 211 -17.96 -19.76 22.62
C LYS A 211 -17.32 -20.90 21.83
N ASN A 212 -18.15 -21.73 21.17
CA ASN A 212 -17.65 -22.80 20.32
C ASN A 212 -16.92 -22.21 19.11
N ILE A 213 -15.65 -22.59 18.95
CA ILE A 213 -14.79 -22.13 17.84
C ILE A 213 -14.58 -23.27 16.84
N LYS A 214 -14.65 -22.96 15.55
CA LYS A 214 -14.37 -23.91 14.46
C LYS A 214 -13.48 -23.28 13.41
N THR A 215 -12.53 -24.06 12.89
CA THR A 215 -11.70 -23.65 11.76
C THR A 215 -12.50 -23.70 10.45
N ILE A 216 -12.42 -22.62 9.67
CA ILE A 216 -13.05 -22.53 8.34
C ILE A 216 -12.01 -22.82 7.26
N THR A 217 -10.88 -22.10 7.28
CA THR A 217 -9.81 -22.26 6.27
C THR A 217 -8.50 -21.68 6.77
N ALA A 218 -7.39 -22.24 6.31
CA ALA A 218 -6.11 -21.52 6.30
C ALA A 218 -6.22 -20.27 5.39
N ILE A 219 -5.54 -19.20 5.78
CA ILE A 219 -5.46 -17.96 5.00
C ILE A 219 -4.07 -17.87 4.35
N PRO A 220 -3.93 -17.32 3.12
CA PRO A 220 -2.61 -17.12 2.53
C PRO A 220 -1.75 -16.21 3.42
N GLN A 221 -0.43 -16.42 3.42
CA GLN A 221 0.48 -15.60 4.22
C GLN A 221 0.31 -14.11 3.89
N ARG A 222 0.45 -13.25 4.91
CA ARG A 222 0.34 -11.78 4.81
C ARG A 222 -1.05 -11.23 4.49
N VAL A 223 -2.08 -12.08 4.37
CA VAL A 223 -3.47 -11.64 4.24
C VAL A 223 -4.06 -11.34 5.62
N GLU A 224 -4.59 -10.13 5.78
CA GLU A 224 -5.13 -9.61 7.04
C GLU A 224 -6.61 -9.25 6.97
N ASP A 225 -7.16 -9.10 5.77
CA ASP A 225 -8.48 -8.54 5.53
C ASP A 225 -9.30 -9.47 4.64
N ILE A 226 -10.48 -9.87 5.14
CA ILE A 226 -11.45 -10.70 4.41
C ILE A 226 -12.82 -10.03 4.35
N ALA A 227 -13.67 -10.50 3.44
CA ALA A 227 -15.09 -10.18 3.41
C ALA A 227 -15.90 -11.40 2.99
N TRP A 228 -17.13 -11.49 3.47
CA TRP A 228 -18.07 -12.51 3.02
C TRP A 228 -18.95 -12.00 1.89
N LEU A 229 -19.10 -12.82 0.86
CA LEU A 229 -20.20 -12.70 -0.10
C LEU A 229 -21.48 -13.31 0.49
N PRO A 230 -22.68 -12.86 0.10
CA PRO A 230 -23.94 -13.38 0.64
C PRO A 230 -24.16 -14.89 0.47
N ASP A 231 -23.54 -15.49 -0.57
CA ASP A 231 -23.56 -16.93 -0.83
C ASP A 231 -22.69 -17.74 0.15
N GLY A 232 -21.91 -17.06 1.00
CA GLY A 232 -20.96 -17.64 1.95
C GLY A 232 -19.60 -17.98 1.33
N SER A 233 -19.25 -17.41 0.18
CA SER A 233 -17.87 -17.36 -0.32
C SER A 233 -17.07 -16.28 0.39
N LEU A 234 -15.75 -16.45 0.46
CA LEU A 234 -14.81 -15.50 1.09
C LEU A 234 -14.01 -14.76 0.03
N LEU A 235 -13.87 -13.45 0.23
CA LEU A 235 -12.91 -12.60 -0.45
C LEU A 235 -11.78 -12.23 0.49
N ALA A 236 -10.60 -11.97 -0.07
CA ALA A 236 -9.44 -11.46 0.65
C ALA A 236 -8.64 -10.50 -0.23
N THR A 237 -8.00 -9.50 0.37
CA THR A 237 -7.05 -8.63 -0.35
C THR A 237 -5.63 -9.17 -0.21
N TYR A 238 -4.87 -9.14 -1.30
CA TYR A 238 -3.46 -9.53 -1.33
C TYR A 238 -2.73 -8.69 -2.38
N GLU A 239 -1.80 -7.84 -1.96
CA GLU A 239 -1.07 -6.91 -2.84
C GLU A 239 -2.05 -6.11 -3.73
N SER A 240 -2.01 -6.27 -5.07
CA SER A 240 -2.93 -5.63 -6.02
C SER A 240 -4.07 -6.56 -6.46
N SER A 241 -4.34 -7.63 -5.72
CA SER A 241 -5.30 -8.67 -6.10
C SER A 241 -6.40 -8.89 -5.06
N ILE A 242 -7.55 -9.35 -5.54
CA ILE A 242 -8.60 -9.94 -4.72
C ILE A 242 -8.56 -11.45 -4.93
N LEU A 243 -8.48 -12.18 -3.83
CA LEU A 243 -8.57 -13.63 -3.81
C LEU A 243 -10.01 -14.05 -3.46
N LEU A 244 -10.44 -15.18 -4.00
CA LEU A 244 -11.74 -15.80 -3.77
C LEU A 244 -11.56 -17.22 -3.27
N LYS A 245 -12.28 -17.58 -2.22
CA LYS A 245 -12.50 -18.95 -1.79
C LYS A 245 -13.99 -19.25 -1.78
N THR A 246 -14.41 -20.13 -2.69
CA THR A 246 -15.79 -20.60 -2.77
C THR A 246 -16.02 -21.79 -1.84
N LYS A 247 -17.28 -22.08 -1.49
CA LYS A 247 -17.65 -23.29 -0.73
C LYS A 247 -17.21 -24.60 -1.41
N LYS A 248 -17.13 -24.62 -2.74
CA LYS A 248 -16.79 -25.82 -3.53
C LYS A 248 -15.28 -26.08 -3.62
N LYS A 249 -14.45 -25.03 -3.53
CA LYS A 249 -12.99 -25.14 -3.69
C LYS A 249 -12.29 -25.12 -2.34
N ARG A 250 -11.34 -26.06 -2.16
CA ARG A 250 -10.49 -26.07 -0.97
C ARG A 250 -9.43 -24.97 -0.99
N SER A 251 -8.92 -24.57 -2.14
CA SER A 251 -7.89 -23.52 -2.28
C SER A 251 -8.47 -22.15 -2.59
N TRP A 252 -7.71 -21.11 -2.23
CA TRP A 252 -7.91 -19.74 -2.69
C TRP A 252 -7.53 -19.63 -4.16
N THR A 253 -8.28 -18.84 -4.93
CA THR A 253 -8.00 -18.53 -6.33
C THR A 253 -8.01 -17.01 -6.54
N VAL A 254 -7.19 -16.50 -7.45
CA VAL A 254 -7.26 -15.08 -7.83
C VAL A 254 -8.61 -14.80 -8.51
N LEU A 255 -9.37 -13.85 -7.97
CA LEU A 255 -10.60 -13.34 -8.58
C LEU A 255 -10.28 -12.25 -9.60
N ASN A 256 -9.47 -11.28 -9.19
CA ASN A 256 -9.06 -10.16 -10.02
C ASN A 256 -7.69 -9.65 -9.57
N THR A 257 -6.84 -9.30 -10.52
CA THR A 257 -5.59 -8.57 -10.28
C THR A 257 -5.70 -7.21 -10.96
N PHE A 258 -5.47 -6.13 -10.22
CA PHE A 258 -5.56 -4.78 -10.73
C PHE A 258 -4.22 -4.33 -11.32
N GLU A 259 -4.22 -4.03 -12.61
CA GLU A 259 -3.07 -3.40 -13.26
C GLU A 259 -3.02 -1.88 -12.99
N ASP A 260 -4.17 -1.27 -12.64
CA ASP A 260 -4.28 0.15 -12.28
C ASP A 260 -3.28 0.53 -11.18
N GLU A 261 -2.53 1.61 -11.43
CA GLU A 261 -1.55 2.18 -10.49
C GLU A 261 -2.18 2.68 -9.19
N ASN A 262 -3.48 3.01 -9.22
CA ASN A 262 -4.23 3.52 -8.08
C ASN A 262 -4.77 2.41 -7.16
N LEU A 263 -4.58 1.15 -7.54
CA LEU A 263 -5.04 -0.03 -6.80
C LEU A 263 -3.85 -0.94 -6.47
N LYS A 264 -3.11 -0.55 -5.43
CA LYS A 264 -1.90 -1.24 -4.95
C LYS A 264 -1.97 -1.41 -3.44
N ASN A 265 -1.31 -2.44 -2.93
CA ASN A 265 -1.25 -2.75 -1.49
C ASN A 265 -2.65 -2.71 -0.84
N LEU A 266 -3.60 -3.40 -1.47
CA LEU A 266 -4.98 -3.44 -1.06
C LEU A 266 -5.11 -3.93 0.39
N SER A 267 -5.85 -3.17 1.18
CA SER A 267 -6.25 -3.50 2.55
C SER A 267 -7.74 -3.26 2.67
N ARG A 268 -8.38 -3.78 3.73
CA ARG A 268 -9.82 -3.72 4.00
C ARG A 268 -10.73 -3.99 2.80
N ILE A 269 -11.63 -4.93 2.96
CA ILE A 269 -12.62 -5.23 1.94
C ILE A 269 -13.98 -5.36 2.60
N THR A 270 -15.00 -4.81 1.96
CA THR A 270 -16.38 -4.94 2.42
C THR A 270 -17.33 -5.11 1.24
N VAL A 271 -18.38 -5.88 1.43
CA VAL A 271 -19.36 -6.24 0.42
C VAL A 271 -20.72 -5.67 0.86
N SER A 272 -21.50 -5.12 -0.08
CA SER A 272 -22.85 -4.65 0.23
C SER A 272 -23.73 -5.82 0.72
N PRO A 273 -24.75 -5.59 1.57
CA PRO A 273 -25.60 -6.68 2.07
C PRO A 273 -26.23 -7.55 0.96
N LYS A 274 -26.47 -6.97 -0.22
CA LYS A 274 -27.01 -7.69 -1.39
C LYS A 274 -25.93 -8.44 -2.19
N GLY A 275 -24.65 -8.14 -1.99
CA GLY A 275 -23.54 -8.70 -2.75
C GLY A 275 -23.37 -8.08 -4.14
N ASP A 276 -23.97 -6.91 -4.39
CA ASP A 276 -23.93 -6.24 -5.69
C ASP A 276 -22.91 -5.09 -5.75
N GLN A 277 -22.25 -4.75 -4.63
CA GLN A 277 -21.16 -3.77 -4.59
C GLN A 277 -20.05 -4.20 -3.64
N LEU A 278 -18.84 -3.75 -3.95
CA LEU A 278 -17.63 -3.95 -3.17
C LEU A 278 -16.96 -2.61 -2.90
N ALA A 279 -16.50 -2.37 -1.68
CA ALA A 279 -15.55 -1.31 -1.40
C ALA A 279 -14.23 -1.90 -0.91
N ILE A 280 -13.11 -1.39 -1.43
CA ILE A 280 -11.75 -1.78 -1.05
C ILE A 280 -10.93 -0.54 -0.71
N VAL A 281 -10.00 -0.67 0.23
CA VAL A 281 -9.01 0.37 0.52
C VAL A 281 -7.72 0.07 -0.26
N SER A 282 -7.13 1.10 -0.86
CA SER A 282 -5.85 1.03 -1.53
C SER A 282 -4.93 2.10 -0.97
N GLU A 283 -3.62 1.84 -0.95
CA GLU A 283 -2.64 2.90 -0.74
C GLU A 283 -2.65 3.86 -1.95
N VAL A 284 -2.36 5.13 -1.69
CA VAL A 284 -2.17 6.13 -2.74
C VAL A 284 -0.93 5.80 -3.58
N SER A 285 -1.07 5.85 -4.90
CA SER A 285 0.04 5.62 -5.84
C SER A 285 1.24 6.54 -5.52
N PRO A 286 2.48 6.02 -5.51
CA PRO A 286 3.69 6.84 -5.39
C PRO A 286 3.76 7.98 -6.41
N GLY A 287 3.21 7.78 -7.61
CA GLY A 287 3.16 8.82 -8.64
C GLY A 287 2.34 10.05 -8.21
N VAL A 288 1.23 9.84 -7.51
CA VAL A 288 0.40 10.93 -6.94
C VAL A 288 1.20 11.68 -5.88
N ILE A 289 1.94 10.97 -5.03
CA ILE A 289 2.78 11.56 -3.98
C ILE A 289 3.91 12.41 -4.59
N VAL A 290 4.64 11.89 -5.58
CA VAL A 290 5.71 12.64 -6.27
C VAL A 290 5.16 13.86 -7.00
N LYS A 291 3.98 13.77 -7.62
CA LYS A 291 3.34 14.91 -8.29
C LYS A 291 3.11 16.10 -7.36
N LYS A 292 2.89 15.87 -6.05
CA LYS A 292 2.62 16.93 -5.06
C LYS A 292 3.72 17.99 -4.95
N HIS A 293 4.98 17.71 -5.35
CA HIS A 293 6.05 18.72 -5.28
C HIS A 293 6.27 19.52 -6.58
N ILE A 294 5.79 19.03 -7.73
CA ILE A 294 6.11 19.61 -9.05
C ILE A 294 5.43 20.97 -9.25
N GLU A 295 4.12 21.05 -8.96
CA GLU A 295 3.38 22.31 -9.09
C GLU A 295 3.87 23.38 -8.10
N PRO A 296 4.06 23.08 -6.80
CA PRO A 296 4.70 24.01 -5.87
C PRO A 296 6.08 24.47 -6.30
N PHE A 297 6.91 23.57 -6.87
CA PHE A 297 8.22 23.95 -7.41
C PHE A 297 8.09 25.02 -8.50
N ASN A 298 7.21 24.80 -9.47
CA ASN A 298 6.99 25.74 -10.59
C ASN A 298 6.41 27.08 -10.14
N LYS A 299 5.57 27.07 -9.08
CA LYS A 299 5.01 28.28 -8.47
C LYS A 299 5.94 28.95 -7.45
N LYS A 300 7.09 28.34 -7.14
CA LYS A 300 8.03 28.76 -6.10
C LYS A 300 7.42 28.81 -4.69
N GLU A 301 6.47 27.92 -4.43
CA GLU A 301 5.81 27.77 -3.13
C GLU A 301 6.59 26.78 -2.27
N LEU A 302 7.46 27.32 -1.40
CA LEU A 302 8.40 26.50 -0.62
C LEU A 302 7.71 25.57 0.39
N GLU A 303 6.74 26.06 1.17
CA GLU A 303 6.09 25.22 2.18
C GLU A 303 5.30 24.05 1.56
N PRO A 304 4.45 24.26 0.53
CA PRO A 304 3.79 23.16 -0.16
C PRO A 304 4.77 22.20 -0.84
N PHE A 305 5.90 22.70 -1.39
CA PHE A 305 6.96 21.86 -1.96
C PHE A 305 7.56 20.93 -0.89
N LEU A 306 7.96 21.48 0.26
CA LEU A 306 8.59 20.71 1.33
C LEU A 306 7.63 19.69 1.96
N LYS A 307 6.31 19.97 1.99
CA LYS A 307 5.28 19.05 2.52
C LYS A 307 5.27 17.70 1.80
N ALA A 308 5.72 17.61 0.54
CA ALA A 308 5.79 16.36 -0.19
C ALA A 308 6.93 15.43 0.28
N PHE A 309 7.95 15.97 0.95
CA PHE A 309 9.15 15.24 1.37
C PHE A 309 9.09 14.83 2.84
N SER A 310 9.74 13.72 3.18
CA SER A 310 9.90 13.30 4.56
C SER A 310 10.93 14.18 5.29
N ASN A 311 10.85 14.24 6.62
CA ASN A 311 11.79 15.03 7.43
C ASN A 311 13.26 14.59 7.22
N ASN A 312 13.48 13.30 6.91
CA ASN A 312 14.78 12.68 6.71
C ASN A 312 15.06 12.34 5.23
N VAL A 313 14.46 13.09 4.29
CA VAL A 313 14.67 12.87 2.86
C VAL A 313 16.16 12.83 2.50
N THR A 314 16.56 11.84 1.70
CA THR A 314 17.93 11.72 1.17
C THR A 314 17.98 12.21 -0.26
N VAL A 315 18.88 13.15 -0.55
CA VAL A 315 19.14 13.64 -1.91
C VAL A 315 20.52 13.16 -2.35
N SER A 316 20.60 12.55 -3.53
CA SER A 316 21.79 11.85 -4.00
C SER A 316 21.95 11.94 -5.52
N ASN A 317 23.16 11.70 -6.01
CA ASN A 317 23.39 11.29 -7.38
C ASN A 317 23.29 9.76 -7.49
N PHE A 318 22.81 9.29 -8.65
CA PHE A 318 22.88 7.89 -9.05
C PHE A 318 24.35 7.54 -9.32
N ILE A 319 25.07 6.65 -8.64
CA ILE A 319 24.76 5.50 -7.78
C ILE A 319 25.40 5.77 -6.40
N SER A 320 24.61 5.71 -5.33
CA SER A 320 25.03 5.82 -3.91
C SER A 320 25.94 7.01 -3.53
N ASP A 321 25.83 8.14 -4.22
CA ASP A 321 26.54 9.39 -3.87
C ASP A 321 25.57 10.35 -3.18
N THR A 322 25.52 10.30 -1.85
CA THR A 322 24.64 11.15 -1.05
C THR A 322 25.14 12.59 -1.05
N LEU A 323 24.32 13.51 -1.57
CA LEU A 323 24.60 14.95 -1.57
C LEU A 323 24.28 15.56 -0.20
N TYR A 324 23.10 15.25 0.34
CA TYR A 324 22.68 15.69 1.67
C TYR A 324 21.45 14.91 2.17
N VAL A 325 21.22 14.97 3.48
CA VAL A 325 20.07 14.35 4.15
C VAL A 325 19.32 15.39 4.97
N GLY A 326 17.99 15.31 4.94
CA GLY A 326 17.09 16.06 5.80
C GLY A 326 16.42 17.25 5.11
N GLN A 327 15.15 17.47 5.49
CA GLN A 327 14.31 18.52 4.92
C GLN A 327 14.86 19.94 5.20
N LYS A 328 15.65 20.12 6.27
CA LYS A 328 16.31 21.40 6.57
C LYS A 328 17.31 21.80 5.48
N LEU A 329 18.14 20.87 5.02
CA LEU A 329 19.11 21.13 3.93
C LEU A 329 18.39 21.24 2.58
N LEU A 330 17.34 20.44 2.37
CA LEU A 330 16.46 20.59 1.20
C LEU A 330 15.90 22.01 1.11
N ARG A 331 15.33 22.53 2.21
CA ARG A 331 14.82 23.90 2.31
C ARG A 331 15.87 24.92 1.90
N SER A 332 17.04 24.92 2.55
CA SER A 332 18.09 25.92 2.29
C SER A 332 18.61 25.89 0.85
N ASN A 333 18.59 24.72 0.19
CA ASN A 333 18.99 24.59 -1.21
C ASN A 333 17.90 25.12 -2.16
N TYR A 334 16.64 24.76 -1.94
CA TYR A 334 15.53 25.17 -2.81
C TYR A 334 15.10 26.62 -2.61
N GLU A 335 15.30 27.21 -1.42
CA GLU A 335 15.17 28.66 -1.20
C GLU A 335 16.06 29.45 -2.17
N LYS A 336 17.31 29.03 -2.36
CA LYS A 336 18.25 29.65 -3.31
C LYS A 336 17.78 29.47 -4.76
N ILE A 337 17.32 28.27 -5.11
CA ILE A 337 16.79 27.99 -6.47
C ILE A 337 15.57 28.87 -6.77
N PHE A 338 14.68 29.06 -5.81
CA PHE A 338 13.44 29.86 -6.00
C PHE A 338 13.73 31.36 -6.14
N GLN A 339 14.87 31.84 -5.65
CA GLN A 339 15.34 33.21 -5.86
C GLN A 339 15.82 33.48 -7.29
N ASN A 340 16.09 32.44 -8.10
CA ASN A 340 16.56 32.61 -9.48
C ASN A 340 15.57 33.44 -10.33
N LYS A 341 16.13 34.38 -11.08
CA LYS A 341 15.43 35.21 -12.06
C LYS A 341 16.11 35.10 -13.42
N PRO A 342 15.40 34.72 -14.48
CA PRO A 342 13.98 34.29 -14.49
C PRO A 342 13.76 32.89 -13.86
N PRO A 343 12.51 32.47 -13.60
CA PRO A 343 12.21 31.24 -12.87
C PRO A 343 12.60 29.99 -13.67
N ILE A 344 13.12 28.98 -12.95
CA ILE A 344 13.32 27.63 -13.47
C ILE A 344 12.00 26.88 -13.31
N THR A 345 11.56 26.16 -14.36
CA THR A 345 10.36 25.31 -14.29
C THR A 345 10.67 23.89 -14.73
N VAL A 346 9.88 22.94 -14.26
CA VAL A 346 10.01 21.51 -14.54
C VAL A 346 8.69 20.99 -15.09
N SER A 347 8.77 20.16 -16.13
CA SER A 347 7.65 19.36 -16.63
C SER A 347 8.08 17.91 -16.78
N VAL A 348 7.24 16.99 -16.27
CA VAL A 348 7.44 15.55 -16.44
C VAL A 348 7.01 15.15 -17.86
N ILE A 349 7.94 14.61 -18.64
CA ILE A 349 7.75 14.16 -20.03
C ILE A 349 7.31 12.70 -20.06
N ASN A 350 7.95 11.86 -19.25
CA ASN A 350 7.67 10.44 -19.13
C ASN A 350 7.80 10.01 -17.67
N ARG A 351 7.05 8.99 -17.27
CA ARG A 351 7.04 8.47 -15.91
C ARG A 351 6.96 6.94 -15.91
N ILE A 352 7.81 6.33 -15.10
CA ILE A 352 7.74 4.91 -14.72
C ILE A 352 7.42 4.84 -13.23
N ILE A 353 6.42 4.03 -12.85
CA ILE A 353 6.10 3.73 -11.46
C ILE A 353 6.24 2.23 -11.25
N TYR A 354 6.98 1.85 -10.23
CA TYR A 354 7.17 0.45 -9.88
C TYR A 354 7.38 0.30 -8.37
N LYS A 355 6.52 -0.50 -7.73
CA LYS A 355 6.42 -0.62 -6.27
C LYS A 355 6.35 0.77 -5.63
N ASN A 356 7.34 1.17 -4.83
CA ASN A 356 7.43 2.45 -4.17
C ASN A 356 8.38 3.44 -4.89
N PHE A 357 8.86 3.09 -6.08
CA PHE A 357 9.71 3.95 -6.91
C PHE A 357 8.89 4.71 -7.96
N VAL A 358 9.31 5.93 -8.24
CA VAL A 358 8.84 6.75 -9.38
C VAL A 358 10.06 7.28 -10.11
N ILE A 359 10.12 7.11 -11.42
CA ILE A 359 11.20 7.62 -12.26
C ILE A 359 10.59 8.59 -13.25
N ASP A 360 10.96 9.87 -13.13
CA ASP A 360 10.50 10.92 -14.02
C ASP A 360 11.60 11.31 -15.00
N GLU A 361 11.28 11.26 -16.30
CA GLU A 361 12.01 12.02 -17.31
C GLU A 361 11.50 13.46 -17.28
N GLU A 362 12.35 14.39 -16.88
CA GLU A 362 11.99 15.77 -16.61
C GLU A 362 12.63 16.70 -17.63
N LEU A 363 11.85 17.68 -18.11
CA LEU A 363 12.34 18.82 -18.86
C LEU A 363 12.46 20.02 -17.92
N VAL A 364 13.69 20.39 -17.61
CA VAL A 364 14.01 21.60 -16.86
C VAL A 364 14.15 22.75 -17.84
N ASN A 365 13.27 23.74 -17.75
CA ASN A 365 13.27 24.92 -18.59
C ASN A 365 13.99 26.05 -17.85
N PHE A 366 15.14 26.42 -18.40
CA PHE A 366 15.79 27.71 -18.14
C PHE A 366 15.35 28.68 -19.25
N VAL A 367 15.83 29.92 -19.17
CA VAL A 367 15.38 31.01 -20.04
C VAL A 367 15.97 30.94 -21.43
N ASP A 368 17.24 30.54 -21.48
CA ASP A 368 18.06 30.44 -22.67
C ASP A 368 18.20 29.00 -23.16
N ARG A 369 17.89 28.01 -22.31
CA ARG A 369 18.10 26.59 -22.62
C ARG A 369 17.08 25.68 -21.94
N LYS A 370 16.92 24.49 -22.52
CA LYS A 370 16.20 23.38 -21.90
C LYS A 370 17.18 22.27 -21.58
N HIS A 371 16.99 21.62 -20.45
CA HIS A 371 17.79 20.49 -20.02
C HIS A 371 16.88 19.31 -19.71
N LYS A 372 17.19 18.14 -20.27
CA LYS A 372 16.54 16.89 -19.87
C LYS A 372 17.33 16.26 -18.74
N GLN A 373 16.63 15.79 -17.72
CA GLN A 373 17.19 15.00 -16.63
C GLN A 373 16.27 13.83 -16.32
N VAL A 374 16.78 12.84 -15.57
CA VAL A 374 15.95 11.81 -14.98
C VAL A 374 16.12 11.83 -13.47
N THR A 375 15.01 11.77 -12.75
CA THR A 375 14.99 11.74 -11.29
C THR A 375 14.27 10.48 -10.82
N LEU A 376 14.93 9.68 -9.99
CA LEU A 376 14.38 8.51 -9.32
C LEU A 376 13.99 8.89 -7.90
N TYR A 377 12.71 8.77 -7.58
CA TYR A 377 12.14 9.00 -6.26
C TYR A 377 11.83 7.67 -5.58
N THR A 378 12.06 7.63 -4.27
CA THR A 378 11.54 6.57 -3.39
C THR A 378 10.47 7.18 -2.50
N VAL A 379 9.32 6.52 -2.41
CA VAL A 379 8.21 6.92 -1.55
C VAL A 379 8.09 5.98 -0.36
N GLY A 380 7.74 6.53 0.80
CA GLY A 380 7.44 5.79 2.01
C GLY A 380 6.55 6.61 2.94
N ASN A 381 5.54 5.97 3.55
CA ASN A 381 4.60 6.60 4.48
C ASN A 381 3.97 7.90 3.92
N GLY A 382 3.51 7.88 2.67
CA GLY A 382 2.86 9.03 2.03
C GLY A 382 3.81 10.18 1.65
N LYS A 383 5.13 10.03 1.80
CA LYS A 383 6.13 11.08 1.54
C LYS A 383 7.27 10.59 0.64
N ILE A 384 7.92 11.52 -0.03
CA ILE A 384 9.16 11.27 -0.77
C ILE A 384 10.29 11.12 0.27
N THR A 385 10.89 9.94 0.33
CA THR A 385 11.98 9.60 1.25
C THR A 385 13.36 9.72 0.59
N SER A 386 13.42 9.63 -0.74
CA SER A 386 14.64 9.88 -1.50
C SER A 386 14.35 10.54 -2.84
N MET A 387 15.28 11.37 -3.29
CA MET A 387 15.33 11.98 -4.62
C MET A 387 16.75 11.81 -5.18
N THR A 388 16.89 10.94 -6.17
CA THR A 388 18.17 10.54 -6.76
C THR A 388 18.25 11.00 -8.21
N PHE A 389 19.27 11.80 -8.54
CA PHE A 389 19.46 12.32 -9.91
C PHE A 389 20.28 11.36 -10.78
N ILE A 390 19.75 10.99 -11.94
CA ILE A 390 20.46 10.22 -12.97
C ILE A 390 21.01 11.20 -14.01
N THR A 391 22.30 11.53 -13.84
CA THR A 391 22.98 12.48 -14.72
C THR A 391 23.57 11.78 -15.94
N PRO A 392 23.15 12.13 -17.17
CA PRO A 392 23.68 11.53 -18.38
C PRO A 392 25.12 11.96 -18.66
N LYS A 393 25.92 11.04 -19.23
CA LYS A 393 27.13 11.41 -19.98
C LYS A 393 26.79 11.46 -21.47
N PRO A 394 27.12 12.55 -22.19
CA PRO A 394 26.73 12.76 -23.59
C PRO A 394 27.43 11.83 -24.61
N LEU A 395 28.28 10.90 -24.15
CA LEU A 395 29.27 10.20 -24.98
C LEU A 395 28.83 8.87 -25.58
N SER A 396 27.70 8.27 -25.16
CA SER A 396 27.26 6.98 -25.69
C SER A 396 26.22 7.14 -26.80
N LYS A 397 26.67 7.48 -28.02
CA LYS A 397 25.83 7.24 -29.21
C LYS A 397 25.46 5.74 -29.21
N ASN A 398 24.19 5.41 -29.43
CA ASN A 398 23.66 4.04 -29.56
C ASN A 398 23.35 3.26 -28.26
N ALA A 399 23.26 3.90 -27.09
CA ALA A 399 22.88 3.17 -25.86
C ALA A 399 21.56 2.40 -26.02
N GLN A 400 20.54 3.04 -26.61
CA GLN A 400 19.25 2.42 -26.86
C GLN A 400 19.34 1.19 -27.76
N SER A 401 20.07 1.24 -28.89
CA SER A 401 20.14 0.10 -29.81
C SER A 401 20.91 -1.10 -29.24
N ILE A 402 21.88 -0.85 -28.35
CA ILE A 402 22.54 -1.92 -27.59
C ILE A 402 21.53 -2.63 -26.68
N ILE A 403 20.65 -1.87 -26.02
CA ILE A 403 19.61 -2.46 -25.16
C ILE A 403 18.50 -3.11 -26.00
N ASP A 404 18.16 -2.58 -27.18
CA ASP A 404 17.25 -3.27 -28.11
C ASP A 404 17.79 -4.67 -28.47
N SER A 405 19.08 -4.76 -28.82
CA SER A 405 19.75 -6.03 -29.10
C SER A 405 19.76 -6.95 -27.87
N GLN A 406 19.91 -6.38 -26.66
CA GLN A 406 19.87 -7.15 -25.41
C GLN A 406 18.51 -7.84 -25.24
N ILE A 407 17.41 -7.12 -25.47
CA ILE A 407 16.06 -7.68 -25.36
C ILE A 407 15.80 -8.73 -26.45
N GLU A 408 16.29 -8.52 -27.67
CA GLU A 408 16.20 -9.50 -28.75
C GLU A 408 16.94 -10.81 -28.40
N TYR A 409 18.18 -10.73 -27.93
CA TYR A 409 18.93 -11.91 -27.51
C TYR A 409 18.32 -12.59 -26.29
N TYR A 410 17.78 -11.83 -25.34
CA TYR A 410 17.08 -12.39 -24.19
C TYR A 410 15.84 -13.17 -24.62
N ASN A 411 14.99 -12.59 -25.46
CA ASN A 411 13.75 -13.22 -25.93
C ASN A 411 13.98 -14.39 -26.88
N SER A 412 15.09 -14.40 -27.62
CA SER A 412 15.51 -15.54 -28.44
C SER A 412 16.37 -16.56 -27.65
N GLN A 413 16.63 -16.28 -26.36
CA GLN A 413 17.48 -17.08 -25.48
C GLN A 413 18.90 -17.32 -26.04
N ASP A 414 19.40 -16.41 -26.89
CA ASP A 414 20.75 -16.46 -27.44
C ASP A 414 21.75 -15.93 -26.41
N LEU A 415 22.21 -16.83 -25.54
CA LEU A 415 23.21 -16.51 -24.53
C LEU A 415 24.52 -15.97 -25.15
N LYS A 416 24.93 -16.49 -26.31
CA LYS A 416 26.18 -16.08 -26.95
C LYS A 416 26.09 -14.63 -27.43
N GLY A 417 25.01 -14.29 -28.14
CA GLY A 417 24.70 -12.93 -28.56
C GLY A 417 24.56 -11.99 -27.36
N PHE A 418 23.75 -12.40 -26.37
CA PHE A 418 23.50 -11.63 -25.15
C PHE A 418 24.79 -11.22 -24.43
N MET A 419 25.69 -12.18 -24.17
CA MET A 419 26.93 -11.92 -23.45
C MET A 419 27.92 -11.04 -24.23
N THR A 420 27.81 -10.95 -25.55
CA THR A 420 28.67 -10.05 -26.34
C THR A 420 28.40 -8.58 -26.07
N LEU A 421 27.22 -8.22 -25.56
CA LEU A 421 26.84 -6.83 -25.31
C LEU A 421 27.48 -6.27 -24.03
N PHE A 422 27.96 -7.13 -23.13
CA PHE A 422 28.48 -6.73 -21.84
C PHE A 422 29.97 -6.41 -21.89
N ASN A 423 30.38 -5.45 -21.06
CA ASN A 423 31.79 -5.26 -20.72
C ASN A 423 32.24 -6.42 -19.82
N LYS A 424 33.52 -6.81 -19.89
CA LYS A 424 34.10 -7.85 -19.04
C LYS A 424 33.98 -7.56 -17.54
N ASP A 425 33.95 -6.27 -17.17
CA ASP A 425 33.86 -5.78 -15.80
C ASP A 425 32.44 -5.27 -15.48
N ALA A 426 31.42 -5.71 -16.23
CA ALA A 426 30.05 -5.25 -16.03
C ALA A 426 29.51 -5.65 -14.65
N ALA A 427 28.90 -4.68 -13.97
CA ALA A 427 28.31 -4.88 -12.64
C ALA A 427 26.80 -5.09 -12.72
N PHE A 428 26.28 -6.07 -11.97
CA PHE A 428 24.85 -6.31 -11.80
C PHE A 428 24.48 -6.02 -10.36
N LEU A 429 23.56 -5.07 -10.15
CA LEU A 429 23.28 -4.50 -8.84
C LEU A 429 21.77 -4.48 -8.56
N ASN A 430 21.36 -4.75 -7.33
CA ASN A 430 20.09 -4.25 -6.82
C ASN A 430 20.29 -2.81 -6.35
N PHE A 431 19.37 -1.92 -6.70
CA PHE A 431 19.46 -0.53 -6.25
C PHE A 431 19.40 -0.45 -4.71
N PRO A 432 20.26 0.37 -4.07
CA PRO A 432 21.16 1.32 -4.69
C PRO A 432 22.48 0.75 -5.21
N SER A 433 23.04 -0.28 -4.58
CA SER A 433 24.39 -0.77 -4.91
C SER A 433 24.71 -2.18 -4.39
N GLU A 434 23.71 -3.01 -4.10
CA GLU A 434 23.94 -4.38 -3.63
C GLU A 434 24.32 -5.27 -4.82
N ILE A 435 25.43 -6.01 -4.71
CA ILE A 435 25.96 -6.84 -5.80
C ILE A 435 25.08 -8.09 -5.97
N VAL A 436 24.60 -8.33 -7.19
CA VAL A 436 23.83 -9.53 -7.57
C VAL A 436 24.74 -10.67 -7.99
N TYR A 437 25.74 -10.37 -8.84
CA TYR A 437 26.72 -11.33 -9.34
C TYR A 437 28.13 -10.82 -9.06
N GLN A 438 29.03 -11.69 -8.57
CA GLN A 438 30.40 -11.31 -8.25
C GLN A 438 31.27 -11.11 -9.50
N SER A 439 30.89 -11.73 -10.62
CA SER A 439 31.58 -11.61 -11.90
C SER A 439 30.63 -11.73 -13.10
N ILE A 440 31.12 -11.36 -14.29
CA ILE A 440 30.39 -11.57 -15.55
C ILE A 440 30.20 -13.07 -15.88
N ASP A 441 31.09 -13.93 -15.38
CA ASP A 441 30.98 -15.38 -15.53
C ASP A 441 29.88 -15.97 -14.65
N ASP A 442 29.69 -15.45 -13.43
CA ASP A 442 28.57 -15.83 -12.57
C ASP A 442 27.23 -15.42 -13.20
N ALA A 443 27.17 -14.21 -13.76
CA ALA A 443 26.01 -13.75 -14.50
C ALA A 443 25.71 -14.66 -15.70
N ARG A 444 26.75 -14.98 -16.50
CA ARG A 444 26.64 -15.90 -17.65
C ARG A 444 26.07 -17.26 -17.25
N LYS A 445 26.58 -17.84 -16.16
CA LYS A 445 26.11 -19.13 -15.64
C LYS A 445 24.63 -19.06 -15.22
N SER A 446 24.26 -18.02 -14.47
CA SER A 446 22.88 -17.80 -14.03
C SER A 446 21.91 -17.66 -15.22
N TYR A 447 22.25 -16.85 -16.23
CA TYR A 447 21.42 -16.72 -17.44
C TYR A 447 21.37 -18.01 -18.27
N GLN A 448 22.47 -18.78 -18.32
CA GLN A 448 22.49 -20.08 -18.99
C GLN A 448 21.50 -21.07 -18.36
N GLU A 449 21.49 -21.16 -17.03
CA GLU A 449 20.55 -21.99 -16.27
C GLU A 449 19.11 -21.50 -16.52
N MET A 450 18.85 -20.20 -16.39
CA MET A 450 17.53 -19.60 -16.60
C MET A 450 16.95 -19.87 -18.00
N PHE A 451 17.74 -19.66 -19.07
CA PHE A 451 17.29 -19.92 -20.44
C PHE A 451 17.04 -21.40 -20.69
N SER A 452 17.83 -22.28 -20.07
CA SER A 452 17.62 -23.74 -20.20
C SER A 452 16.37 -24.21 -19.47
N ASP A 453 16.07 -23.63 -18.31
CA ASP A 453 14.97 -24.07 -17.44
C ASP A 453 13.61 -23.48 -17.83
N ILE A 454 13.59 -22.33 -18.52
CA ILE A 454 12.36 -21.56 -18.79
C ILE A 454 12.23 -21.25 -20.29
N PRO A 455 11.85 -22.23 -21.13
CA PRO A 455 11.83 -22.08 -22.59
C PRO A 455 10.78 -21.10 -23.12
N ASP A 456 9.79 -20.71 -22.31
CA ASP A 456 8.73 -19.75 -22.65
C ASP A 456 8.92 -18.37 -21.99
N LEU A 457 10.13 -18.10 -21.47
CA LEU A 457 10.52 -16.82 -20.91
C LEU A 457 10.52 -15.73 -21.99
N HIS A 458 9.74 -14.67 -21.75
CA HIS A 458 9.63 -13.55 -22.68
C HIS A 458 9.51 -12.22 -21.94
N VAL A 459 10.28 -11.22 -22.36
CA VAL A 459 10.24 -9.83 -21.87
C VAL A 459 9.60 -8.93 -22.91
N THR A 460 8.63 -8.13 -22.46
CA THR A 460 8.06 -7.02 -23.22
C THR A 460 8.33 -5.71 -22.48
N ILE A 461 8.83 -4.71 -23.19
CA ILE A 461 9.07 -3.38 -22.63
C ILE A 461 7.74 -2.60 -22.58
N LYS A 462 7.29 -2.27 -21.38
CA LYS A 462 6.04 -1.52 -21.13
C LYS A 462 6.23 -0.02 -21.26
N ASN A 463 7.39 0.48 -20.84
CA ASN A 463 7.80 1.87 -20.96
C ASN A 463 9.33 1.96 -20.94
N ARG A 464 9.89 2.96 -21.62
CA ARG A 464 11.33 3.21 -21.69
C ARG A 464 11.64 4.69 -21.50
N ILE A 465 12.66 4.98 -20.69
CA ILE A 465 13.31 6.29 -20.62
C ILE A 465 14.77 6.12 -21.04
N ALA A 466 15.20 6.83 -22.08
CA ALA A 466 16.60 6.82 -22.54
C ALA A 466 17.22 8.20 -22.35
N ILE A 467 18.30 8.29 -21.58
CA ILE A 467 18.98 9.56 -21.28
C ILE A 467 20.51 9.40 -21.34
N GLY A 468 21.11 9.96 -22.39
CA GLY A 468 22.55 9.86 -22.65
C GLY A 468 23.00 8.39 -22.72
N ASN A 469 23.77 7.98 -21.72
CA ASN A 469 24.35 6.65 -21.62
C ASN A 469 23.55 5.68 -20.73
N TYR A 470 22.35 6.08 -20.30
CA TYR A 470 21.42 5.24 -19.54
C TYR A 470 20.16 4.92 -20.34
N VAL A 471 19.66 3.70 -20.17
CA VAL A 471 18.35 3.25 -20.65
C VAL A 471 17.63 2.60 -19.46
N ILE A 472 16.39 2.99 -19.23
CA ILE A 472 15.56 2.56 -18.11
C ILE A 472 14.32 1.91 -18.68
N ASP A 473 14.18 0.61 -18.45
CA ASP A 473 13.09 -0.19 -18.96
C ASP A 473 12.16 -0.64 -17.85
N HIS A 474 10.86 -0.40 -18.03
CA HIS A 474 9.83 -1.07 -17.27
C HIS A 474 9.46 -2.35 -18.01
N GLU A 475 9.92 -3.47 -17.49
CA GLU A 475 9.83 -4.78 -18.14
C GLU A 475 8.63 -5.56 -17.61
N LYS A 476 7.91 -6.22 -18.53
CA LYS A 476 6.96 -7.29 -18.22
C LYS A 476 7.58 -8.61 -18.62
N ILE A 477 7.95 -9.42 -17.64
CA ILE A 477 8.45 -10.78 -17.83
C ILE A 477 7.26 -11.73 -17.83
N THR A 478 7.16 -12.61 -18.83
CA THR A 478 6.10 -13.60 -19.00
C THR A 478 6.69 -15.00 -18.99
N VAL A 479 6.08 -15.88 -18.21
CA VAL A 479 6.38 -17.32 -18.14
C VAL A 479 5.05 -18.05 -18.09
N GLY A 480 4.67 -18.70 -19.20
CA GLY A 480 3.36 -19.29 -19.39
C GLY A 480 2.23 -18.27 -19.21
N LYS A 481 1.40 -18.48 -18.19
CA LYS A 481 0.30 -17.56 -17.81
C LYS A 481 0.69 -16.57 -16.72
N ASN A 482 1.90 -16.68 -16.18
CA ASN A 482 2.38 -15.83 -15.11
C ASN A 482 3.07 -14.61 -15.70
N HIS A 483 2.88 -13.48 -15.04
CA HIS A 483 3.53 -12.23 -15.38
C HIS A 483 4.23 -11.67 -14.14
N GLN A 484 5.44 -11.18 -14.34
CA GLN A 484 6.18 -10.39 -13.37
C GLN A 484 6.57 -9.07 -14.00
N TYR A 485 6.75 -8.06 -13.16
CA TYR A 485 7.16 -6.73 -13.58
C TYR A 485 8.43 -6.35 -12.86
N GLY A 486 9.29 -5.58 -13.51
CA GLY A 486 10.54 -5.07 -12.95
C GLY A 486 10.96 -3.79 -13.65
N VAL A 487 11.87 -3.04 -13.03
CA VAL A 487 12.55 -1.93 -13.72
C VAL A 487 14.04 -2.23 -13.79
N VAL A 488 14.60 -2.13 -14.99
CA VAL A 488 16.01 -2.37 -15.27
C VAL A 488 16.64 -1.07 -15.77
N ILE A 489 17.68 -0.61 -15.09
CA ILE A 489 18.46 0.57 -15.47
C ILE A 489 19.81 0.08 -16.00
N SER A 490 20.00 0.21 -17.32
CA SER A 490 21.22 -0.20 -18.01
C SER A 490 22.10 1.00 -18.33
N LYS A 491 23.40 0.89 -18.05
CA LYS A 491 24.41 1.89 -18.38
C LYS A 491 25.35 1.40 -19.47
N VAL A 492 25.37 2.09 -20.59
CA VAL A 492 26.19 1.75 -21.75
C VAL A 492 27.38 2.71 -21.85
N ILE A 493 28.60 2.19 -21.98
CA ILE A 493 29.81 2.97 -22.24
C ILE A 493 30.55 2.28 -23.38
N ASP A 494 31.00 3.05 -24.37
CA ASP A 494 31.75 2.56 -25.54
C ASP A 494 31.10 1.36 -26.23
N GLY A 495 29.77 1.40 -26.36
CA GLY A 495 28.98 0.35 -27.01
C GLY A 495 28.82 -0.94 -26.20
N LYS A 496 29.21 -0.96 -24.92
CA LYS A 496 29.07 -2.10 -24.02
C LYS A 496 28.25 -1.75 -22.78
N ILE A 497 27.43 -2.70 -22.32
CA ILE A 497 26.72 -2.60 -21.04
C ILE A 497 27.75 -2.76 -19.93
N THR A 498 27.88 -1.74 -19.09
CA THR A 498 28.83 -1.69 -17.97
C THR A 498 28.14 -1.84 -16.62
N GLN A 499 26.86 -1.49 -16.52
CA GLN A 499 26.08 -1.69 -15.31
C GLN A 499 24.64 -2.06 -15.68
N VAL A 500 24.08 -3.01 -14.94
CA VAL A 500 22.66 -3.34 -14.93
C VAL A 500 22.18 -3.20 -13.49
N ILE A 501 21.18 -2.35 -13.26
CA ILE A 501 20.64 -2.10 -11.93
C ILE A 501 19.15 -2.49 -11.92
N PHE A 502 18.77 -3.35 -10.99
CA PHE A 502 17.40 -3.84 -10.80
C PHE A 502 16.68 -3.08 -9.67
N LEU A 503 15.39 -2.79 -9.87
CA LEU A 503 14.48 -2.25 -8.85
C LEU A 503 13.44 -3.30 -8.39
#